data_AF-A0A8I1JJT8-F1
#
_entry.id   AF-A0A8I1JJT8-F1
#
_cell.length_a   1.000
_cell.length_b   1.000
_cell.length_c   1.000
_cell.angle_alpha   90.00
_cell.angle_beta   90.00
_cell.angle_gamma   90.00
#
_symmetry.space_group_name_H-M   'P 1'
#
loop_
_entity.id
_entity.type
_entity.pdbx_description
1 polymer ?
#
loop_
_entity_poly.entity_id
_entity_poly.type
_entity_poly.pdbx_seq_one_letter_code
_entity_poly.pdbx_strand_id
1 'polypeptide(L)'
;MQSTEYHIHVQPLRSSTSTDLAGAYRVFVPTQGTPDEMASIAIESFHRAIPLSYPENYEITVVDAQSGQEIVPSYSEVEKVFECKRL
;
A
#
# COMPACT_ATOMS: atom_id res chain seq x y z
N MET A 1 21.25 1.38 -3.12
CA MET A 1 20.42 1.62 -1.91
C MET A 1 19.63 0.35 -1.65
N GLN A 2 19.53 -0.10 -0.40
CA GLN A 2 18.67 -1.24 -0.04
C GLN A 2 17.22 -0.75 0.02
N SER A 3 16.31 -1.52 -0.59
CA SER A 3 14.87 -1.25 -0.58
C SER A 3 14.12 -2.48 -0.11
N THR A 4 13.05 -2.26 0.66
CA THR A 4 12.10 -3.28 1.08
C THR A 4 10.90 -3.24 0.13
N GLU A 5 10.43 -4.40 -0.31
CA GLU A 5 9.25 -4.54 -1.14
C GLU A 5 8.02 -4.77 -0.24
N TYR A 6 6.98 -3.99 -0.47
CA TYR A 6 5.67 -4.18 0.13
C TYR A 6 4.63 -4.46 -0.94
N HIS A 7 3.69 -5.34 -0.62
CA HIS A 7 2.52 -5.63 -1.44
C HIS A 7 1.30 -4.94 -0.83
N ILE A 8 0.60 -4.17 -1.63
CA ILE A 8 -0.64 -3.50 -1.28
C ILE A 8 -1.76 -4.25 -1.96
N HIS A 9 -2.57 -4.89 -1.14
CA HIS A 9 -3.71 -5.69 -1.61
C HIS A 9 -4.94 -4.82 -1.52
N VAL A 10 -5.58 -4.61 -2.67
CA VAL A 10 -6.79 -3.82 -2.80
C VAL A 10 -7.92 -4.78 -3.10
N GLN A 11 -8.89 -4.82 -2.21
CA GLN A 11 -10.07 -5.66 -2.34
C GLN A 11 -11.32 -4.79 -2.34
N PRO A 12 -12.29 -5.05 -3.22
CA PRO A 12 -13.55 -4.33 -3.19
C PRO A 12 -14.30 -4.70 -1.91
N LEU A 13 -14.91 -3.70 -1.27
CA LEU A 13 -15.84 -3.95 -0.17
C LEU A 13 -16.99 -4.81 -0.68
N ARG A 14 -17.58 -5.64 0.18
CA ARG A 14 -18.73 -6.50 -0.18
C ARG A 14 -19.92 -5.72 -0.76
N SER A 15 -20.02 -4.45 -0.42
CA SER A 15 -21.06 -3.52 -0.90
C SER A 15 -20.72 -2.85 -2.23
N SER A 16 -19.48 -2.96 -2.72
CA SER A 16 -19.04 -2.33 -3.97
C SER A 16 -19.12 -3.31 -5.15
N THR A 17 -19.51 -2.80 -6.30
CA THR A 17 -19.48 -3.53 -7.58
C THR A 17 -18.25 -3.19 -8.41
N SER A 18 -17.45 -2.19 -8.00
CA SER A 18 -16.25 -1.78 -8.73
C SER A 18 -15.10 -2.73 -8.40
N THR A 19 -14.52 -3.32 -9.44
CA THR A 19 -13.38 -4.26 -9.34
C THR A 19 -12.16 -3.76 -10.10
N ASP A 20 -12.23 -2.56 -10.68
CA ASP A 20 -11.27 -2.04 -11.65
C ASP A 20 -9.87 -1.90 -11.05
N LEU A 21 -9.82 -1.57 -9.76
CA LEU A 21 -8.61 -1.34 -8.99
C LEU A 21 -8.27 -2.51 -8.06
N ALA A 22 -9.08 -3.57 -8.04
CA ALA A 22 -8.81 -4.76 -7.25
C ALA A 22 -7.56 -5.49 -7.73
N GLY A 23 -6.72 -5.92 -6.81
CA GLY A 23 -5.47 -6.62 -7.11
C GLY A 23 -4.36 -6.33 -6.12
N ALA A 24 -3.17 -6.84 -6.43
CA ALA A 24 -1.97 -6.59 -5.65
C ALA A 24 -1.08 -5.58 -6.38
N TYR A 25 -0.44 -4.71 -5.62
CA TYR A 25 0.47 -3.69 -6.10
C TYR A 25 1.76 -3.77 -5.31
N ARG A 26 2.91 -3.72 -5.98
CA ARG A 26 4.21 -3.66 -5.34
C ARG A 26 4.67 -2.21 -5.20
N VAL A 27 5.22 -1.89 -4.03
CA VAL A 27 5.87 -0.62 -3.74
C VAL A 27 7.24 -0.90 -3.14
N PHE A 28 8.26 -0.22 -3.65
CA PHE A 28 9.63 -0.33 -3.14
C PHE A 28 9.95 0.88 -2.28
N VAL A 29 10.09 0.66 -0.97
CA VAL A 29 10.43 1.70 0.01
C VAL A 29 11.87 1.53 0.51
N PRO A 30 12.56 2.60 0.94
CA PRO A 30 13.89 2.49 1.51
C PRO A 30 13.81 1.71 2.80
N THR A 31 14.78 0.82 3.03
CA THR A 31 14.89 0.03 4.27
C THR A 31 15.43 0.89 5.42
N GLN A 32 14.76 2.01 5.71
CA GLN A 32 15.10 2.97 6.75
C GLN A 32 13.83 3.43 7.45
N GLY A 33 13.57 2.87 8.63
CA GLY A 33 12.39 3.15 9.43
C GLY A 33 11.87 1.91 10.16
N THR A 34 10.84 2.10 10.97
CA THR A 34 10.05 1.01 11.54
C THR A 34 9.13 0.39 10.48
N PRO A 35 8.66 -0.86 10.66
CA PRO A 35 7.70 -1.48 9.74
C PRO A 35 6.43 -0.65 9.53
N ASP A 36 5.96 0.02 10.57
CA ASP A 36 4.80 0.90 10.53
C ASP A 36 5.04 2.11 9.61
N GLU A 37 6.14 2.84 9.82
CA GLU A 37 6.52 3.98 8.96
C GLU A 37 6.68 3.57 7.50
N MET A 38 7.33 2.43 7.25
CA MET A 38 7.52 1.92 5.89
C MET A 38 6.19 1.54 5.23
N ALA A 39 5.24 0.97 5.98
CA ALA A 39 3.90 0.66 5.48
C ALA A 39 3.09 1.94 5.18
N SER A 40 3.20 2.98 6.00
CA SER A 40 2.56 4.28 5.75
C SER A 40 3.08 4.93 4.47
N ILE A 41 4.40 4.90 4.26
CA ILE A 41 5.02 5.36 3.00
C ILE A 41 4.53 4.54 1.80
N ALA A 42 4.40 3.22 1.96
CA ALA A 42 3.93 2.35 0.89
C ALA A 42 2.50 2.71 0.47
N ILE A 43 1.59 2.90 1.44
CA ILE A 43 0.21 3.35 1.18
C ILE A 43 0.19 4.71 0.50
N GLU A 44 0.95 5.69 0.99
CA GLU A 44 0.94 7.03 0.40
C GLU A 44 1.42 7.01 -1.05
N SER A 45 2.49 6.24 -1.31
CA SER A 45 3.02 6.02 -2.66
C SER A 45 1.97 5.41 -3.58
N PHE A 46 1.21 4.45 -3.08
CA PHE A 46 0.10 3.84 -3.79
C PHE A 46 -1.05 4.82 -4.04
N HIS A 47 -1.49 5.58 -3.05
CA HIS A 47 -2.57 6.57 -3.21
C HIS A 47 -2.23 7.68 -4.21
N ARG A 48 -0.95 8.06 -4.33
CA ARG A 48 -0.51 9.02 -5.34
C ARG A 48 -0.46 8.43 -6.73
N ALA A 49 -0.09 7.15 -6.87
CA ALA A 49 -0.09 6.46 -8.15
C ALA A 49 -1.51 6.10 -8.61
N ILE A 50 -2.39 5.77 -7.66
CA ILE A 50 -3.76 5.32 -7.88
C ILE A 50 -4.67 6.17 -6.98
N PRO A 51 -5.24 7.26 -7.50
CA PRO A 51 -6.13 8.13 -6.75
C PRO A 51 -7.44 7.39 -6.45
N LEU A 52 -7.44 6.65 -5.35
CA LEU A 52 -8.60 5.97 -4.80
C LEU A 52 -9.31 6.90 -3.84
N SER A 53 -10.62 7.05 -4.01
CA SER A 53 -11.49 7.65 -3.00
C SER A 53 -11.62 6.69 -1.81
N TYR A 54 -10.72 6.86 -0.85
CA TYR A 54 -10.72 6.12 0.42
C TYR A 54 -11.86 6.64 1.33
N PRO A 55 -12.61 5.80 2.09
CA PRO A 55 -12.78 4.34 2.09
C PRO A 55 -14.17 3.93 1.58
N GLU A 56 -14.63 4.43 0.43
CA GLU A 56 -16.03 4.20 0.04
C GLU A 56 -16.24 2.84 -0.65
N ASN A 57 -15.22 2.30 -1.32
CA ASN A 57 -15.39 1.15 -2.21
C ASN A 57 -14.38 0.01 -2.00
N TYR A 58 -13.28 0.25 -1.29
CA TYR A 58 -12.16 -0.69 -1.22
C TYR A 58 -11.59 -0.83 0.20
N GLU A 59 -11.19 -2.05 0.54
CA GLU A 59 -10.33 -2.39 1.67
C GLU A 59 -8.89 -2.49 1.16
N ILE A 60 -7.94 -1.93 1.92
CA ILE A 60 -6.51 -1.91 1.56
C ILE A 60 -5.72 -2.53 2.69
N THR A 61 -4.91 -3.54 2.34
CA THR A 61 -4.00 -4.23 3.26
C THR A 61 -2.57 -4.08 2.77
N VAL A 62 -1.63 -3.76 3.66
CA VAL A 62 -0.20 -3.74 3.36
C VAL A 62 0.45 -4.99 3.89
N VAL A 63 1.25 -5.66 3.06
CA VAL A 63 1.94 -6.91 3.38
C VAL A 63 3.43 -6.71 3.11
N ASP A 64 4.26 -7.03 4.08
CA ASP A 64 5.71 -7.11 3.86
C ASP A 64 6.03 -8.31 2.96
N ALA A 65 6.66 -8.09 1.80
CA ALA A 65 6.85 -9.15 0.81
C ALA A 65 7.88 -10.22 1.24
N GLN A 66 8.72 -9.93 2.25
CA GLN A 66 9.74 -10.88 2.74
C GLN A 66 9.17 -11.84 3.78
N SER A 67 8.41 -11.31 4.73
CA SER A 67 7.85 -12.04 5.86
C SER A 67 6.41 -12.52 5.62
N GLY A 68 5.70 -11.94 4.65
CA GLY A 68 4.28 -12.16 4.43
C GLY A 68 3.40 -11.57 5.54
N GLN A 69 3.96 -10.74 6.41
CA GLN A 69 3.23 -10.16 7.54
C GLN A 69 2.36 -8.99 7.07
N GLU A 70 1.08 -9.03 7.44
CA GLU A 70 0.18 -7.88 7.31
C GLU A 70 0.57 -6.79 8.32
N ILE A 71 0.68 -5.56 7.83
CA ILE A 71 1.01 -4.39 8.62
C ILE A 71 -0.17 -3.43 8.52
N VAL A 72 -0.69 -3.04 9.67
CA VAL A 72 -1.68 -1.97 9.77
C VAL A 72 -0.91 -0.66 9.90
N PRO A 73 -0.85 0.18 8.85
CA PRO A 73 -0.09 1.41 8.93
C PRO A 73 -0.81 2.42 9.81
N SER A 74 -0.04 3.14 10.63
CA SER A 74 -0.51 4.38 11.22
C SER A 74 -0.68 5.43 10.11
N TYR A 75 -1.84 6.10 10.08
CA TYR A 75 -2.04 7.24 9.20
C TYR A 75 -1.20 8.40 9.72
N SER A 76 0.06 8.45 9.30
CA SER A 76 0.95 9.60 9.46
C SER A 76 1.16 10.24 8.09
N GLU A 77 1.16 11.56 8.05
CA GLU A 77 1.55 12.31 6.85
C GLU A 77 3.03 12.08 6.62
N VAL A 78 3.36 11.15 5.75
CA VAL A 78 4.70 11.04 5.21
C VAL A 78 4.75 11.91 3.94
N GLU A 79 5.91 12.46 3.61
CA GLU A 79 6.11 13.26 2.39
C GLU A 79 6.96 12.50 1.36
N LYS A 80 7.02 11.17 1.47
CA LYS A 80 7.94 10.34 0.67
C LYS A 80 7.14 9.45 -0.27
N VAL A 81 7.43 9.60 -1.57
CA VAL A 81 6.72 8.91 -2.63
C VAL A 81 7.67 8.00 -3.37
N PHE A 82 7.25 6.75 -3.56
CA PHE A 82 8.01 5.72 -4.26
C PHE A 82 7.23 5.15 -5.44
N GLU A 83 7.95 4.44 -6.29
CA GLU A 83 7.38 3.81 -7.47
C GLU A 83 6.41 2.69 -7.07
N CYS A 84 5.18 2.78 -7.58
CA CYS A 84 4.14 1.77 -7.41
C CYS A 84 3.87 1.08 -8.75
N LYS A 85 3.75 -0.26 -8.73
CA LYS A 85 3.41 -1.06 -9.91
C LYS A 85 2.37 -2.11 -9.55
N ARG A 86 1.38 -2.31 -10.43
CA ARG A 86 0.48 -3.46 -10.34
C ARG A 86 1.26 -4.76 -10.57
N LEU A 87 0.92 -5.80 -9.80
CA LEU A 87 1.42 -7.17 -9.96
C LEU A 87 0.57 -7.96 -10.97
#